data_AF-A0A151UH50-F1
#
_entry.id   AF-A0A151UH50-F1
#
_cell.length_a   1.000
_cell.length_b   1.000
_cell.length_c   1.000
_cell.angle_alpha   90.00
_cell.angle_beta   90.00
_cell.angle_gamma   90.00
#
_symmetry.space_group_name_H-M   'P 1'
#
loop_
_entity.id
_entity.type
_entity.pdbx_description
1 polymer ?
#
loop_
_entity_poly.entity_id
_entity_poly.type
_entity_poly.pdbx_seq_one_letter_code
_entity_poly.pdbx_strand_id
1 'polypeptide(L)' 'MQTWMSESGRDIYMAPYIDGSHWQLMVIIPKEYTVVWFCSLHRKPSHEIKCQLQG' A
#
# COMPACT_ATOMS: atom_id res chain seq x y z
N MET A 1 1.38 -2.62 14.14
CA MET A 1 2.30 -2.72 12.98
C MET A 1 3.05 -4.03 13.10
N GLN A 2 2.96 -4.89 12.09
CA GLN A 2 3.51 -6.26 12.11
C GLN A 2 5.01 -6.23 12.45
N THR A 3 5.47 -7.07 13.38
CA THR A 3 6.83 -7.07 13.96
C THR A 3 7.95 -7.07 12.92
N TRP A 4 7.74 -7.74 11.78
CA TRP A 4 8.71 -7.82 10.70
C TRP A 4 9.03 -6.47 10.02
N MET A 5 8.07 -5.53 9.96
CA MET A 5 8.33 -4.21 9.38
C MET A 5 9.27 -3.44 10.31
N SER A 6 8.95 -3.41 11.60
CA SER A 6 9.80 -2.76 12.60
C SER A 6 11.20 -3.39 12.66
N GLU A 7 11.29 -4.72 12.57
CA GLU A 7 12.56 -5.45 12.58
C GLU A 7 13.42 -5.21 11.33
N SER A 8 12.81 -5.06 10.15
CA SER A 8 13.58 -4.89 8.92
C SER A 8 14.22 -3.51 8.80
N GLY A 9 13.78 -2.53 9.58
CA GLY A 9 14.34 -1.16 9.59
C GLY A 9 14.31 -0.45 8.24
N ARG A 10 13.38 -0.81 7.34
CA ARG A 10 13.31 -0.20 6.00
C ARG A 10 12.44 1.04 6.06
N ASP A 11 12.84 2.06 5.31
CA ASP A 11 12.07 3.30 5.21
C ASP A 11 10.82 3.15 4.34
N ILE A 12 10.89 2.27 3.34
CA ILE A 12 9.85 2.09 2.32
C ILE A 12 9.63 0.61 2.05
N TYR A 13 8.36 0.22 1.94
CA TYR A 13 7.93 -1.11 1.51
C TYR A 13 7.09 -0.99 0.25
N MET A 14 7.40 -1.84 -0.72
CA MET A 14 6.65 -1.94 -1.97
C MET A 14 5.87 -3.24 -1.99
N ALA A 15 4.56 -3.14 -2.15
CA ALA A 15 3.67 -4.28 -2.21
C ALA A 15 2.93 -4.27 -3.56
N PRO A 16 3.08 -5.32 -4.38
CA PRO A 16 2.24 -5.48 -5.56
C PRO A 16 0.81 -5.80 -5.10
N TYR A 17 -0.17 -5.10 -5.68
CA TYR A 17 -1.59 -5.29 -5.39
C TYR A 17 -2.32 -5.64 -6.68
N ILE A 18 -3.20 -6.63 -6.63
CA ILE A 18 -4.00 -7.05 -7.79
C ILE A 18 -5.49 -6.82 -7.51
N ASP A 19 -6.15 -6.12 -8.42
CA ASP A 19 -7.60 -5.90 -8.42
C ASP A 19 -8.17 -6.37 -9.76
N GLY A 20 -8.96 -7.44 -9.73
CA GLY A 20 -9.38 -8.17 -10.92
C GLY A 20 -8.18 -8.67 -11.72
N SER A 21 -7.99 -8.15 -12.93
CA SER A 21 -6.86 -8.49 -13.83
C SER A 21 -5.81 -7.39 -13.94
N HIS A 22 -5.84 -6.38 -13.05
CA HIS A 22 -4.97 -5.23 -13.12
C HIS A 22 -4.02 -5.14 -11.92
N TRP A 23 -2.72 -5.18 -12.20
CA TRP A 23 -1.66 -4.94 -11.22
C TRP A 23 -1.48 -3.46 -10.91
N GLN A 24 -1.28 -3.18 -9.62
CA GLN A 24 -1.12 -1.88 -9.03
C GLN A 24 0.03 -1.95 -8.01
N LEU A 25 0.50 -0.79 -7.55
CA LEU A 25 1.58 -0.71 -6.58
C LEU A 25 1.13 0.06 -5.35
N MET A 26 1.32 -0.54 -4.19
CA MET A 26 1.22 0.14 -2.90
C MET A 26 2.62 0.41 -2.36
N VAL A 27 2.87 1.66 -1.98
CA VAL A 27 4.09 2.12 -1.34
C VAL A 27 3.75 2.51 0.09
N ILE A 28 4.29 1.78 1.05
CA ILE A 28 4.06 1.98 2.48
C ILE A 28 5.28 2.69 3.06
N ILE A 29 5.04 3.83 3.72
CA ILE A 29 6.06 4.66 4.36
C ILE A 29 5.75 4.73 5.86
N PRO A 30 6.25 3.78 6.68
CA PRO A 30 5.92 3.69 8.10
C PRO A 30 6.21 4.96 8.89
N LYS A 31 7.35 5.62 8.60
CA LYS A 31 7.79 6.84 9.31
C LYS A 31 6.84 8.02 9.12
N GLU A 32 6.12 8.04 8.00
CA GLU A 32 5.17 9.10 7.64
C GLU A 32 3.72 8.67 7.86
N TYR A 33 3.48 7.47 8.38
CA TYR A 33 2.15 6.87 8.50
C TYR A 33 1.34 6.97 7.20
N THR A 34 2.02 6.88 6.07
CA THR A 34 1.44 7.15 4.76
C THR A 34 1.52 5.92 3.88
N VAL A 35 0.43 5.67 3.14
CA VAL A 35 0.40 4.69 2.06
C VAL A 35 0.01 5.39 0.77
N VAL A 36 0.88 5.29 -0.23
CA VAL A 36 0.66 5.83 -1.57
C VAL A 36 0.28 4.68 -2.48
N TRP A 37 -0.76 4.90 -3.28
CA TRP A 37 -1.27 3.93 -4.22
C TRP A 37 -1.08 4.43 -5.65
N PHE A 38 -0.53 3.57 -6.49
CA PHE A 38 -0.29 3.84 -7.90
C PHE A 38 -1.08 2.87 -8.77
N CYS A 39 -1.84 3.41 -9.71
CA CYS A 39 -2.52 2.66 -10.75
C CYS A 39 -2.23 3.30 -12.11
N SER A 40 -1.60 2.53 -13.01
CA SER A 40 -1.25 3.00 -14.34
C SER A 40 -2.47 3.29 -15.22
N LEU A 41 -3.64 2.76 -14.87
CA LEU A 41 -4.91 3.07 -15.53
C LEU A 41 -5.59 4.32 -14.97
N HIS A 42 -4.97 5.05 -14.04
CA HIS A 42 -5.51 6.28 -13.42
C HIS A 42 -6.91 6.09 -12.82
N ARG A 43 -7.25 4.87 -12.42
CA ARG A 43 -8.51 4.56 -11.74
C ARG A 43 -8.48 5.12 -10.33
N LYS A 44 -9.65 5.28 -9.72
CA LYS A 44 -9.73 5.60 -8.29
C LYS A 44 -9.59 4.31 -7.47
N PRO A 45 -8.93 4.34 -6.30
CA PRO A 45 -8.87 3.19 -5.42
C PRO A 45 -10.29 2.78 -4.96
N SER A 46 -10.53 1.48 -4.89
CA SER A 46 -11.81 0.93 -4.44
C SER A 46 -12.09 1.32 -2.98
N HIS A 47 -13.36 1.26 -2.57
CA HIS A 47 -13.75 1.56 -1.19
C HIS A 47 -13.11 0.58 -0.20
N GLU A 48 -12.85 -0.64 -0.64
CA GLU A 48 -12.25 -1.71 0.16
C GLU A 48 -10.80 -1.40 0.54
N ILE A 49 -10.00 -0.91 -0.42
CA ILE A 49 -8.61 -0.46 -0.18
C ILE A 49 -8.59 0.71 0.82
N LYS A 50 -9.52 1.66 0.68
CA LYS A 50 -9.59 2.81 1.59
C LYS A 50 -9.89 2.38 3.03
N CYS A 51 -10.79 1.42 3.23
CA CYS A 51 -11.08 0.90 4.56
C CYS A 51 -9.90 0.12 5.16
N GLN A 52 -9.17 -0.66 4.36
CA GLN A 52 -7.99 -1.40 4.84
C GLN A 52 -6.83 -0.48 5.26
N LEU A 53 -6.76 0.73 4.71
CA LEU A 53 -5.72 1.71 5.03
C LEU A 53 -6.06 2.63 6.20
N GLN A 54 -7.32 2.66 6.64
CA GLN A 54 -7.81 3.49 7.75
C GLN A 54 -7.97 2.72 9.07
N GLY A 55 -7.54 1.45 9.11
CA GLY A 55 -7.59 0.58 10.28
C GLY A 55 -6.52 0.88 11.33
#